data_AF-A0A2K6MFI7-F1
#
_entry.id   AF-A0A2K6MFI7-F1
#
_cell.length_a   1.000
_cell.length_b   1.000
_cell.length_c   1.000
_cell.angle_alpha   90.00
_cell.angle_beta   90.00
_cell.angle_gamma   90.00
#
_symmetry.space_group_name_H-M   'P 1'
#
loop_
_entity.id
_entity.type
_entity.pdbx_description
1 polymer ?
#
loop_
_entity_poly.entity_id
_entity_poly.type
_entity_poly.pdbx_seq_one_letter_code
_entity_poly.pdbx_strand_id
1 'polypeptide(L)'
;MRSPRCAPLLLLLLLPPLLLTPRVGDAAVITGACDKDSQCGGGMCCAVSIWVKSIRICTPMGKLGDSCHPLTRKVPFFGRRMHHTCPCLPGLACLRTSFNRFICLARK
;
A
#
# COMPACT_ATOMS: atom_id res chain seq x y z
N MET A 1 -25.06 4.64 -48.42
CA MET A 1 -24.46 3.29 -48.22
C MET A 1 -23.44 3.39 -47.09
N ARG A 2 -23.83 3.09 -45.85
CA ARG A 2 -22.89 3.06 -44.70
C ARG A 2 -22.07 1.78 -44.79
N SER A 3 -20.76 1.92 -45.00
CA SER A 3 -19.85 0.79 -45.16
C SER A 3 -19.82 -0.05 -43.86
N PRO A 4 -20.17 -1.34 -43.88
CA PRO A 4 -20.26 -2.18 -42.68
C PRO A 4 -18.87 -2.58 -42.13
N ARG A 5 -17.79 -2.17 -42.80
CA ARG A 5 -16.40 -2.53 -42.49
C ARG A 5 -15.69 -1.55 -41.54
N CYS A 6 -16.29 -0.40 -41.23
CA CYS A 6 -15.69 0.57 -40.30
C CYS A 6 -15.75 0.15 -38.83
N ALA A 7 -16.80 -0.58 -38.44
CA ALA A 7 -17.01 -0.99 -37.04
C ALA A 7 -15.92 -1.94 -36.48
N PRO A 8 -15.54 -3.03 -37.19
CA PRO A 8 -14.55 -3.97 -36.64
C PRO A 8 -13.13 -3.39 -36.59
N LEU A 9 -12.78 -2.49 -37.53
CA LEU A 9 -11.46 -1.86 -37.57
C LEU A 9 -11.27 -0.85 -36.42
N LEU A 10 -12.32 -0.10 -36.10
CA LEU A 10 -12.34 0.83 -34.97
C LEU A 10 -12.22 0.07 -33.63
N LEU A 11 -12.89 -1.08 -33.53
CA LEU A 11 -12.83 -1.95 -32.34
C LEU A 11 -11.41 -2.51 -32.12
N LEU A 12 -10.74 -2.93 -33.20
CA LEU A 12 -9.35 -3.43 -33.17
C LEU A 12 -8.33 -2.35 -32.76
N LEU A 13 -8.58 -1.08 -33.07
CA LEU A 13 -7.72 0.05 -32.68
C LEU A 13 -7.93 0.50 -31.22
N LEU A 14 -9.11 0.28 -30.64
CA LEU A 14 -9.47 0.72 -29.29
C LEU A 14 -9.27 -0.34 -28.20
N LEU A 15 -9.17 -1.62 -28.58
CA LEU A 15 -8.89 -2.74 -27.67
C LEU A 15 -7.49 -2.65 -27.00
N PRO A 16 -6.39 -2.37 -27.71
CA PRO A 16 -5.05 -2.35 -27.12
C PRO A 16 -4.89 -1.29 -26.00
N PRO A 17 -5.37 -0.04 -26.14
CA PRO A 17 -5.33 0.94 -25.05
C PRO A 17 -6.06 0.48 -23.79
N LEU A 18 -7.20 -0.21 -23.92
CA LEU A 18 -7.97 -0.72 -22.77
C LEU A 18 -7.28 -1.88 -22.04
N LEU A 19 -6.52 -2.71 -22.75
CA LEU A 19 -5.74 -3.79 -22.14
C LEU A 19 -4.42 -3.30 -21.53
N LEU A 20 -3.87 -2.18 -22.03
CA LEU A 20 -2.63 -1.59 -21.55
C LEU A 20 -2.83 -0.52 -20.48
N THR A 21 -4.05 -0.11 -20.13
CA THR A 21 -4.24 0.71 -18.93
C THR A 21 -3.76 -0.09 -17.73
N PRO A 22 -2.65 0.29 -17.07
CA PRO A 22 -2.33 -0.33 -15.81
C PRO A 22 -3.54 -0.07 -14.90
N ARG A 23 -3.97 -1.08 -14.14
CA ARG A 23 -4.83 -0.86 -12.99
C ARG A 23 -4.01 -0.09 -11.96
N VAL A 24 -3.75 1.18 -12.25
CA VAL A 24 -3.25 2.12 -11.29
C VAL A 24 -4.46 2.39 -10.42
N GLY A 25 -4.64 1.50 -9.44
CA GLY A 25 -5.35 1.82 -8.23
C GLY A 25 -4.52 2.85 -7.49
N ASP A 26 -4.38 4.05 -8.05
CA ASP A 26 -4.15 5.25 -7.27
C ASP A 26 -5.46 5.45 -6.52
N ALA A 27 -5.62 4.68 -5.46
CA ALA A 27 -6.63 4.91 -4.46
C ALA A 27 -6.31 6.31 -3.92
N ALA A 28 -6.97 7.31 -4.49
CA ALA A 28 -6.98 8.65 -3.95
C ALA A 28 -7.45 8.52 -2.50
N VAL A 29 -6.54 8.77 -1.56
CA VAL A 29 -6.79 8.68 -0.13
C VAL A 29 -7.65 9.89 0.25
N ILE A 30 -8.96 9.82 -0.02
CA ILE A 30 -9.89 10.94 0.19
C ILE A 30 -10.12 11.19 1.69
N THR A 31 -9.99 10.16 2.54
CA THR A 31 -10.35 10.25 3.98
C THR A 31 -9.30 9.66 4.93
N GLY A 32 -8.16 9.18 4.43
CA GLY A 32 -7.16 8.49 5.25
C GLY A 32 -7.58 7.11 5.74
N ALA A 33 -8.86 6.70 5.60
CA ALA A 33 -9.38 5.42 6.07
C ALA A 33 -9.14 4.27 5.07
N CYS A 34 -8.97 3.06 5.59
CA CYS A 34 -8.67 1.87 4.78
C CYS A 34 -9.10 0.57 5.46
N ASP A 35 -9.15 -0.53 4.71
CA ASP A 35 -9.27 -1.89 5.25
C ASP A 35 -8.07 -2.78 4.91
N LYS A 36 -7.45 -2.55 3.75
CA LYS A 36 -6.30 -3.30 3.21
C LYS A 36 -5.21 -2.35 2.75
N ASP A 37 -3.96 -2.84 2.77
CA ASP A 37 -2.79 -2.07 2.32
C ASP A 37 -2.92 -1.59 0.86
N SER A 38 -3.63 -2.32 0.00
CA SER A 38 -3.82 -1.98 -1.41
C SER A 38 -4.66 -0.72 -1.65
N GLN A 39 -5.34 -0.20 -0.62
CA GLN A 39 -6.07 1.07 -0.68
C GLN A 39 -5.20 2.26 -0.30
N CYS A 40 -3.99 2.01 0.20
CA CYS A 40 -3.05 3.03 0.58
C CYS A 40 -1.98 3.23 -0.50
N GLY A 41 -1.42 4.43 -0.56
CA GLY A 41 -0.34 4.74 -1.49
C GLY A 41 0.96 4.01 -1.18
N GLY A 42 1.92 4.10 -2.11
CA GLY A 42 3.26 3.56 -1.91
C GLY A 42 3.93 4.09 -0.64
N GLY A 43 4.58 3.19 0.11
CA GLY A 43 5.23 3.55 1.38
C GLY A 43 4.27 3.71 2.57
N MET A 44 3.01 3.28 2.43
CA MET A 44 2.01 3.29 3.50
C MET A 44 1.48 1.89 3.78
N CYS A 45 0.90 1.69 4.96
CA CYS A 45 0.18 0.48 5.33
C CYS A 45 -1.15 0.82 6.00
N CYS A 46 -2.10 -0.10 5.95
CA CYS A 46 -3.41 0.11 6.57
C CYS A 46 -3.39 -0.36 8.03
N ALA A 47 -3.06 0.54 8.96
CA ALA A 47 -2.87 0.21 10.37
C ALA A 47 -4.11 0.56 11.21
N VAL A 48 -4.26 -0.12 12.36
CA VAL A 48 -5.31 0.19 13.34
C VAL A 48 -4.99 1.52 14.03
N SER A 49 -5.98 2.38 14.24
CA SER A 49 -5.78 3.62 14.97
C SER A 49 -5.44 3.36 16.45
N ILE A 50 -4.60 4.22 17.04
CA ILE A 50 -4.18 4.09 18.44
C ILE A 50 -5.37 4.30 19.40
N TRP A 51 -6.27 5.21 19.04
CA TRP A 51 -7.35 5.67 19.91
C TRP A 51 -8.64 4.83 19.77
N VAL A 52 -8.90 4.31 18.57
CA VAL A 52 -10.15 3.61 18.25
C VAL A 52 -9.87 2.34 17.45
N LYS A 53 -10.02 1.16 18.08
CA LYS A 53 -9.70 -0.15 17.47
C LYS A 53 -10.52 -0.49 16.23
N SER A 54 -11.72 0.09 16.08
CA SER A 54 -12.58 -0.13 14.91
C SER A 54 -12.14 0.65 13.68
N ILE A 55 -11.31 1.69 13.85
CA ILE A 55 -10.86 2.57 12.76
C ILE A 55 -9.48 2.12 12.30
N ARG A 56 -9.32 2.06 10.97
CA ARG A 56 -8.04 1.85 10.31
C ARG A 56 -7.77 2.97 9.34
N ILE A 57 -6.51 3.38 9.30
CA ILE A 57 -6.04 4.48 8.47
C ILE A 57 -4.73 4.12 7.76
N CYS A 58 -4.51 4.75 6.61
CA CYS A 58 -3.25 4.69 5.90
C CYS A 58 -2.19 5.40 6.73
N THR A 59 -1.27 4.61 7.28
CA THR A 59 -0.17 5.06 8.13
C THR A 59 1.15 4.92 7.36
N PRO A 60 2.06 5.89 7.42
CA PRO A 60 3.35 5.80 6.75
C PRO A 60 4.22 4.67 7.33
N MET A 61 5.04 4.07 6.48
CA MET A 61 6.09 3.14 6.90
C MET A 61 7.18 3.85 7.72
N GLY A 62 7.84 3.11 8.61
CA GLY A 62 8.87 3.65 9.51
C GLY A 62 10.14 4.07 8.76
N LYS A 63 10.62 5.29 9.03
CA LYS A 63 11.87 5.86 8.54
C LYS A 63 13.04 5.48 9.47
N LEU A 64 14.26 5.81 9.06
CA LEU A 64 15.46 5.57 9.87
C LEU A 64 15.29 6.19 11.27
N GLY A 65 15.46 5.40 12.33
CA GLY A 65 15.32 5.82 13.72
C GLY A 65 13.91 5.67 14.31
N ASP A 66 12.87 5.47 13.48
CA ASP A 66 11.50 5.33 13.96
C ASP A 66 11.32 4.03 14.76
N SER A 67 10.47 4.09 15.79
CA SER A 67 10.04 2.90 16.53
C SER A 67 9.29 1.94 15.61
N CYS A 68 9.61 0.65 15.71
CA CYS A 68 9.01 -0.39 14.90
C CYS A 68 8.66 -1.62 15.75
N HIS A 69 7.85 -2.52 15.20
CA HIS A 69 7.52 -3.78 15.85
C HIS A 69 8.01 -4.97 15.02
N PRO A 70 8.76 -5.93 15.59
CA PRO A 70 9.45 -6.99 14.83
C PRO A 70 8.50 -7.97 14.13
N LEU A 71 7.27 -8.11 14.62
CA LEU A 71 6.25 -8.99 14.02
C LEU A 71 5.44 -8.32 12.89
N THR A 72 5.82 -7.11 12.48
CA THR A 72 5.08 -6.42 11.43
C THR A 72 5.35 -7.05 10.06
N ARG A 73 4.28 -7.43 9.36
CA ARG A 73 4.38 -8.00 8.00
C ARG A 73 4.69 -6.93 6.96
N LYS A 74 5.40 -7.33 5.90
CA LYS A 74 5.73 -6.50 4.73
C LYS A 74 4.47 -5.94 4.05
N VAL A 75 4.62 -4.82 3.34
CA VAL A 75 3.58 -4.18 2.51
C VAL A 75 3.78 -4.62 1.05
N PRO A 76 2.71 -4.91 0.27
CA PRO A 76 1.31 -4.97 0.72
C PRO A 76 1.03 -6.27 1.48
N PHE A 77 0.36 -6.15 2.62
CA PHE A 77 -0.23 -7.28 3.32
C PHE A 77 -1.67 -7.46 2.85
N PHE A 78 -1.99 -8.66 2.33
CA PHE A 78 -3.32 -8.98 1.81
C PHE A 78 -4.36 -9.29 2.89
N GLY A 79 -3.92 -9.52 4.14
CA GLY A 79 -4.81 -9.65 5.30
C GLY A 79 -5.12 -8.30 5.95
N ARG A 80 -5.84 -8.34 7.07
CA ARG A 80 -6.12 -7.14 7.89
C ARG A 80 -5.04 -6.98 8.94
N ARG A 81 -4.44 -5.80 9.03
CA ARG A 81 -3.49 -5.51 10.11
C ARG A 81 -4.26 -5.34 11.42
N MET A 82 -3.69 -5.89 12.48
CA MET A 82 -4.20 -5.79 13.86
C MET A 82 -3.31 -4.90 14.74
N HIS A 83 -2.17 -4.47 14.20
CA HIS A 83 -1.21 -3.61 14.89
C HIS A 83 -1.39 -2.16 14.43
N HIS A 84 -1.03 -1.24 15.31
CA HIS A 84 -0.98 0.20 15.07
C HIS A 84 0.32 0.65 14.39
N THR A 85 1.27 -0.28 14.18
CA THR A 85 2.59 0.01 13.61
C THR A 85 2.72 -0.53 12.18
N CYS A 86 3.28 0.28 11.29
CA CYS A 86 3.68 -0.12 9.93
C CYS A 86 5.13 -0.63 9.90
N PRO A 87 5.52 -1.45 8.90
CA PRO A 87 6.89 -1.91 8.77
C PRO A 87 7.81 -0.74 8.38
N CYS A 88 9.13 -0.93 8.55
CA CYS A 88 10.12 0.03 8.07
C CYS A 88 10.12 0.12 6.54
N LEU A 89 10.51 1.28 6.01
CA LEU A 89 10.68 1.51 4.57
C LEU A 89 11.62 0.49 3.92
N PRO A 90 11.50 0.27 2.59
CA PRO A 90 12.47 -0.52 1.84
C PRO A 90 13.92 -0.07 2.11
N GLY A 91 14.84 -1.01 2.25
CA GLY A 91 16.24 -0.74 2.63
C GLY A 91 16.50 -0.68 4.15
N LEU A 92 15.44 -0.60 4.97
CA LEU A 92 15.54 -0.65 6.42
C LEU A 92 15.10 -2.00 6.99
N ALA A 93 15.55 -2.31 8.20
CA ALA A 93 15.13 -3.44 9.00
C ALA A 93 14.76 -2.98 10.42
N CYS A 94 13.77 -3.65 11.01
CA CYS A 94 13.38 -3.41 12.39
C CYS A 94 14.33 -4.17 13.31
N LEU A 95 15.28 -3.45 13.92
CA LEU A 95 16.35 -4.03 14.73
C LEU A 95 16.19 -3.61 16.20
N ARG A 96 16.55 -4.52 17.11
CA ARG A 96 16.55 -4.26 18.56
C ARG A 96 17.75 -3.37 18.92
N THR A 97 17.51 -2.27 19.63
CA THR A 97 18.57 -1.37 20.09
C THR A 97 18.84 -1.44 21.59
N SER A 98 17.83 -1.78 22.39
CA SER A 98 17.95 -1.98 23.84
C SER A 98 16.91 -2.99 24.35
N PHE A 99 16.78 -3.17 25.67
CA PHE A 99 15.73 -4.04 26.21
C PHE A 99 14.35 -3.54 25.80
N ASN A 100 13.64 -4.35 24.99
CA ASN A 100 12.29 -4.11 24.49
C ASN A 100 12.08 -2.88 23.58
N ARG A 101 13.16 -2.30 23.02
CA ARG A 101 13.07 -1.22 22.03
C ARG A 101 13.57 -1.68 20.67
N PHE A 102 12.73 -1.51 19.65
CA PHE A 102 13.04 -1.82 18.26
C PHE A 102 12.90 -0.55 17.43
N ILE A 103 13.89 -0.27 16.59
CA ILE A 103 13.85 0.87 15.67
C ILE A 103 14.25 0.46 14.26
N CYS A 104 13.82 1.25 13.28
CA CYS A 104 14.20 1.06 11.90
C CYS A 104 15.65 1.50 11.67
N LEU A 105 16.52 0.56 11.30
CA LEU A 105 17.93 0.77 10.99
C LEU A 105 18.24 0.32 9.56
N ALA A 106 19.34 0.83 8.99
CA ALA A 106 19.83 0.34 7.71
C ALA A 106 20.12 -1.17 7.79
N ARG A 107 19.73 -1.91 6.75
CA ARG A 107 20.18 -3.29 6.60
C ARG A 107 21.70 -3.28 6.41
N LYS A 108 22.40 -4.04 7.24
CA LYS A 108 23.84 -4.24 7.13
C LYS A 108 24.15 -5.25 6.03
#